data_AF-A0A959Z321-F1
#
_entry.id   AF-A0A959Z321-F1
#
_cell.length_a   1.000
_cell.length_b   1.000
_cell.length_c   1.000
_cell.angle_alpha   90.00
_cell.angle_beta   90.00
_cell.angle_gamma   90.00
#
_symmetry.space_group_name_H-M   'P 1'
#
loop_
_entity.id
_entity.type
_entity.pdbx_description
1 polymer ?
#
loop_
_entity_poly.entity_id
_entity_poly.type
_entity_poly.pdbx_seq_one_letter_code
_entity_poly.pdbx_strand_id
1 'polypeptide(L)'
;MPNSLGTALRMPLAARLAGTVLRPTGASLADAQQAELDRMAWRYHVTGAWVAALLNPLFILNDLAIIPEHWERFAGVRLAVSACIVFALLGRKWLGLSPRSFLLVPYLLISLENAYMWSFMGPELFRMHTLAYAVLFVGASMIAFWPLGWSLVVAVASLLANAWFLGQHSALAPADIMANGGTLLSCVVVISTLLSHNRWRLAKREVRLRLQLKASTEKERAQKELIEAAHNDLTDSIRYSQRIQQAVLPKDDVLGRQFREHFVLDRPRDIVSGDFHWCAQVGDRTIVAVADCTG
;
A
#
# COMPACT_ATOMS: atom_id res chain seq x y z
N MET A 1 -4.83 -60.77 21.25
CA MET A 1 -5.34 -59.41 20.96
C MET A 1 -4.17 -58.52 20.63
N PRO A 2 -3.98 -58.06 19.38
CA PRO A 2 -2.92 -57.11 19.06
C PRO A 2 -3.43 -55.68 19.20
N ASN A 3 -2.72 -54.88 20.02
CA ASN A 3 -2.99 -53.48 20.28
C ASN A 3 -2.72 -52.60 19.05
N SER A 4 -3.72 -51.79 18.71
CA SER A 4 -3.90 -50.95 17.54
C SER A 4 -3.19 -49.58 17.60
N LEU A 5 -1.95 -49.51 18.09
CA LEU A 5 -1.23 -48.23 18.30
C LEU A 5 -0.23 -47.84 17.19
N GLY A 6 -0.28 -48.46 16.01
CA GLY A 6 0.71 -48.26 14.93
C GLY A 6 0.35 -47.27 13.83
N THR A 7 -0.88 -46.75 13.76
CA THR A 7 -1.42 -46.12 12.53
C THR A 7 -1.58 -44.60 12.56
N ALA A 8 -1.21 -43.92 13.64
CA ALA A 8 -1.41 -42.47 13.78
C ALA A 8 -0.20 -41.59 13.37
N LEU A 9 0.93 -42.19 12.97
CA LEU A 9 2.20 -41.46 12.76
C LEU A 9 2.65 -41.33 11.30
N ARG A 10 1.77 -41.60 10.32
CA ARG A 10 2.09 -41.49 8.89
C ARG A 10 1.17 -40.52 8.14
N MET A 11 0.98 -39.30 8.66
CA MET A 11 0.57 -38.21 7.78
C MET A 11 1.84 -37.54 7.23
N PRO A 12 2.06 -37.52 5.90
CA PRO A 12 3.19 -36.80 5.32
C PRO A 12 3.14 -35.34 5.74
N LEU A 13 4.31 -34.75 6.05
CA LEU A 13 4.45 -33.37 6.53
C LEU A 13 3.75 -32.36 5.61
N ALA A 14 3.71 -32.66 4.30
CA ALA A 14 2.96 -31.93 3.28
C ALA A 14 1.45 -31.79 3.60
N ALA A 15 0.81 -32.81 4.19
CA ALA A 15 -0.61 -32.76 4.58
C ALA A 15 -0.84 -31.88 5.82
N ARG A 16 0.13 -31.79 6.73
CA ARG A 16 0.09 -30.85 7.86
C ARG A 16 0.29 -29.41 7.39
N LEU A 17 1.18 -29.19 6.41
CA LEU A 17 1.46 -27.86 5.85
C LEU A 17 0.34 -27.35 4.94
N ALA A 18 -0.33 -28.23 4.17
CA ALA A 18 -1.45 -27.87 3.31
C ALA A 18 -2.68 -27.35 4.09
N GLY A 19 -2.92 -27.83 5.31
CA GLY A 19 -4.00 -27.36 6.18
C GLY A 19 -3.74 -26.02 6.86
N THR A 20 -2.48 -25.57 6.90
CA THR A 20 -2.02 -24.31 7.51
C THR A 20 -1.73 -23.21 6.48
N VAL A 21 -2.16 -23.37 5.23
CA VAL A 21 -2.24 -22.24 4.29
C VAL A 21 -3.40 -21.36 4.75
N LEU A 22 -3.05 -20.51 5.71
CA LEU A 22 -3.68 -19.26 6.13
C LEU A 22 -4.99 -18.98 5.41
N ARG A 23 -6.12 -19.25 6.08
CA ARG A 23 -7.34 -18.49 5.80
C ARG A 23 -6.95 -17.02 5.98
N PRO A 24 -6.94 -16.18 4.93
CA PRO A 24 -6.74 -14.75 5.15
C PRO A 24 -7.83 -14.29 6.12
N THR A 25 -7.43 -13.62 7.20
CA THR A 25 -8.33 -12.83 8.04
C THR A 25 -9.26 -12.07 7.12
N GLY A 26 -10.58 -12.24 7.30
CA GLY A 26 -11.63 -12.02 6.29
C GLY A 26 -11.86 -10.61 5.73
N ALA A 27 -10.85 -9.74 5.70
CA ALA A 27 -10.88 -8.49 4.93
C ALA A 27 -10.53 -8.78 3.46
N SER A 28 -11.41 -8.37 2.55
CA SER A 28 -11.16 -8.49 1.12
C SER A 28 -9.98 -7.60 0.69
N LEU A 29 -9.36 -7.88 -0.47
CA LEU A 29 -8.36 -6.98 -1.07
C LEU A 29 -8.88 -5.55 -1.20
N ALA A 30 -10.20 -5.40 -1.44
CA ALA A 30 -10.86 -4.10 -1.52
C ALA A 30 -10.88 -3.38 -0.17
N ASP A 31 -11.12 -4.09 0.94
CA ASP A 31 -11.12 -3.53 2.29
C ASP A 31 -9.71 -3.09 2.71
N ALA A 32 -8.71 -3.92 2.43
CA ALA A 32 -7.30 -3.58 2.68
C ALA A 32 -6.86 -2.36 1.85
N GLN A 33 -7.27 -2.30 0.58
CA GLN A 33 -7.03 -1.15 -0.28
C GLN A 33 -7.70 0.11 0.29
N GLN A 34 -8.95 0.00 0.73
CA GLN A 34 -9.71 1.14 1.23
C GLN A 34 -9.14 1.67 2.54
N ALA A 35 -8.75 0.79 3.45
CA ALA A 35 -8.10 1.16 4.71
C ALA A 35 -6.79 1.92 4.49
N GLU A 36 -5.98 1.52 3.51
CA GLU A 36 -4.74 2.24 3.17
C GLU A 36 -5.01 3.63 2.59
N LEU A 37 -6.02 3.76 1.72
CA LEU A 37 -6.42 5.05 1.17
C LEU A 37 -6.97 5.99 2.24
N ASP A 38 -7.76 5.48 3.19
CA ASP A 38 -8.29 6.29 4.28
C ASP A 38 -7.19 6.74 5.25
N ARG A 39 -6.16 5.90 5.49
CA ARG A 39 -4.95 6.30 6.23
C ARG A 39 -4.19 7.43 5.52
N MET A 40 -4.01 7.32 4.20
CA MET A 40 -3.36 8.36 3.42
C MET A 40 -4.16 9.67 3.43
N ALA A 41 -5.47 9.59 3.19
CA ALA A 41 -6.37 10.75 3.23
C ALA A 41 -6.26 11.49 4.55
N TRP A 42 -6.25 10.77 5.68
CA TRP A 42 -6.12 11.40 6.99
C TRP A 42 -4.82 12.18 7.15
N ARG A 43 -3.69 11.59 6.76
CA ARG A 43 -2.38 12.26 6.85
C ARG A 43 -2.33 13.54 6.03
N TYR A 44 -2.82 13.50 4.80
CA TYR A 44 -2.83 14.67 3.93
C TYR A 44 -3.82 15.72 4.38
N HIS A 45 -5.05 15.32 4.71
CA HIS A 45 -6.11 16.25 5.06
C HIS A 45 -5.90 16.93 6.42
N VAL A 46 -5.31 16.24 7.41
CA VAL A 46 -4.92 16.87 8.68
C VAL A 46 -3.79 17.88 8.47
N THR A 47 -2.78 17.53 7.68
CA THR A 47 -1.70 18.47 7.33
C THR A 47 -2.27 19.68 6.60
N GLY A 48 -3.15 19.47 5.61
CA GLY A 48 -3.81 20.54 4.87
C GLY A 48 -4.66 21.45 5.74
N ALA A 49 -5.40 20.88 6.70
CA ALA A 49 -6.22 21.67 7.63
C ALA A 49 -5.35 22.52 8.58
N TRP A 50 -4.21 22.01 9.06
CA TRP A 50 -3.26 22.82 9.83
C TRP A 50 -2.66 23.95 9.01
N VAL A 51 -2.20 23.64 7.78
CA VAL A 51 -1.69 24.65 6.86
C VAL A 51 -2.74 25.73 6.62
N ALA A 52 -3.99 25.35 6.33
CA ALA A 52 -5.10 26.28 6.14
C ALA A 52 -5.36 27.14 7.39
N ALA A 53 -5.44 26.54 8.57
CA ALA A 53 -5.70 27.25 9.83
C ALA A 53 -4.62 28.27 10.18
N LEU A 54 -3.35 27.95 9.89
CA LEU A 54 -2.19 28.80 10.20
C LEU A 54 -1.94 29.85 9.11
N LEU A 55 -2.16 29.50 7.84
CA LEU A 55 -1.91 30.40 6.72
C LEU A 55 -3.01 31.45 6.57
N ASN A 56 -4.27 31.11 6.86
CA ASN A 56 -5.40 32.02 6.67
C ASN A 56 -5.26 33.35 7.46
N PRO A 57 -4.87 33.37 8.75
CA PRO A 57 -4.68 34.61 9.50
C PRO A 57 -3.48 35.43 9.03
N LEU A 58 -2.49 34.83 8.37
CA LEU A 58 -1.34 35.57 7.86
C LEU A 58 -1.74 36.56 6.77
N PHE A 59 -2.85 36.30 6.06
CA PHE A 59 -3.40 37.24 5.08
C PHE A 59 -3.96 38.53 5.71
N ILE A 60 -4.14 38.60 7.03
CA ILE A 60 -4.51 39.85 7.72
C ILE A 60 -3.45 40.94 7.47
N LEU A 61 -2.17 40.56 7.39
CA LEU A 61 -1.08 41.49 7.07
C LEU A 61 -1.25 42.08 5.67
N ASN A 62 -1.72 41.27 4.72
CA ASN A 62 -2.03 41.70 3.37
C ASN A 62 -3.27 42.61 3.35
N ASP A 63 -4.32 42.25 4.10
CA ASP A 63 -5.54 43.06 4.18
C ASP A 63 -5.26 44.45 4.77
N LEU A 64 -4.41 44.53 5.80
CA LEU A 64 -3.94 45.78 6.41
C LEU A 64 -3.25 46.71 5.39
N ALA A 65 -2.46 46.13 4.48
CA ALA A 65 -1.70 46.90 3.50
C ALA A 65 -2.55 47.34 2.30
N ILE A 66 -3.55 46.53 1.91
CA ILE A 66 -4.27 46.71 0.65
C ILE A 66 -5.67 47.32 0.87
N ILE A 67 -6.34 47.04 2.00
CA ILE A 67 -7.73 47.44 2.28
C ILE A 67 -7.85 48.01 3.71
N PRO A 68 -7.19 49.15 4.00
CA PRO A 68 -7.17 49.72 5.35
C PRO A 68 -8.54 50.19 5.85
N GLU A 69 -9.57 50.28 4.99
CA GLU A 69 -10.92 50.68 5.40
C GLU A 69 -11.76 49.52 5.98
N HIS A 70 -11.43 48.27 5.64
CA HIS A 70 -12.22 47.10 6.01
C HIS A 70 -11.42 46.02 6.76
N TRP A 71 -10.12 46.24 7.00
CA TRP A 71 -9.22 45.23 7.56
C TRP A 71 -9.70 44.67 8.91
N GLU A 72 -10.30 45.48 9.79
CA GLU A 72 -10.77 44.99 11.11
C GLU A 72 -11.85 43.92 10.97
N ARG A 73 -12.81 44.15 10.06
CA ARG A 73 -13.89 43.19 9.79
C ARG A 73 -13.34 41.93 9.14
N PHE A 74 -12.43 42.06 8.18
CA PHE A 74 -11.81 40.91 7.51
C PHE A 74 -10.91 40.11 8.45
N ALA A 75 -10.16 40.77 9.34
CA ALA A 75 -9.39 40.11 10.38
C ALA A 75 -10.28 39.28 11.31
N GLY A 76 -11.43 39.83 11.73
CA GLY A 76 -12.42 39.10 12.52
C GLY A 76 -12.93 37.83 11.82
N VAL A 77 -13.29 37.94 10.53
CA VAL A 77 -13.76 36.78 9.75
C VAL A 77 -12.65 35.73 9.60
N ARG A 78 -11.43 36.14 9.24
CA ARG A 78 -10.28 35.21 9.08
C ARG A 78 -9.95 34.45 10.35
N LEU A 79 -9.93 35.14 11.48
CA LEU A 79 -9.69 34.52 12.79
C LEU A 79 -10.83 33.57 13.17
N ALA A 80 -12.09 33.95 12.91
CA ALA A 80 -13.23 33.07 13.16
C ALA A 80 -13.17 31.79 12.30
N VAL A 81 -12.87 31.93 11.00
CA VAL A 81 -12.70 30.79 10.08
C VAL A 81 -11.56 29.89 10.53
N SER A 82 -10.40 30.46 10.86
CA SER A 82 -9.27 29.68 11.40
C SER A 82 -9.63 28.98 12.71
N ALA A 83 -10.32 29.64 13.63
CA ALA A 83 -10.77 29.04 14.87
C ALA A 83 -11.74 27.87 14.61
N CYS A 84 -12.68 28.01 13.67
CA CYS A 84 -13.57 26.95 13.24
C CYS A 84 -12.82 25.75 12.63
N ILE A 85 -11.79 26.00 11.82
CA ILE A 85 -10.94 24.94 11.25
C ILE A 85 -10.18 24.22 12.38
N VAL A 86 -9.60 24.95 13.32
CA VAL A 86 -8.89 24.36 14.48
C VAL A 86 -9.86 23.55 15.35
N PHE A 87 -11.06 24.07 15.61
CA PHE A 87 -12.10 23.34 16.34
C PHE A 87 -12.48 22.04 15.64
N ALA A 88 -12.73 22.08 14.32
CA ALA A 88 -13.02 20.88 13.55
C ALA A 88 -11.84 19.89 13.56
N LEU A 89 -10.60 20.39 13.54
CA LEU A 89 -9.39 19.58 13.59
C LEU A 89 -9.21 18.90 14.95
N LEU A 90 -9.31 19.63 16.05
CA LEU A 90 -9.16 19.08 17.40
C LEU A 90 -10.35 18.17 17.76
N GLY A 91 -11.56 18.57 17.39
CA GLY A 91 -12.81 17.85 17.62
C GLY A 91 -13.12 16.74 16.61
N ARG A 92 -12.23 16.45 15.66
CA ARG A 92 -12.51 15.56 14.51
C ARG A 92 -13.02 14.17 14.87
N LYS A 93 -12.60 13.60 16.00
CA LYS A 93 -13.08 12.30 16.50
C LYS A 93 -14.50 12.39 17.04
N TRP A 94 -14.81 13.46 17.77
CA TRP A 94 -16.13 13.71 18.35
C TRP A 94 -17.16 14.06 17.28
N LEU A 95 -16.76 14.83 16.26
CA LEU A 95 -17.60 15.22 15.14
C LEU A 95 -17.87 14.09 14.12
N GLY A 96 -17.27 12.90 14.30
CA GLY A 96 -17.44 11.78 13.38
C GLY A 96 -16.97 12.07 11.94
N LEU A 97 -16.01 12.97 11.76
CA LEU A 97 -15.58 13.40 10.43
C LEU A 97 -14.83 12.27 9.71
N SER A 98 -15.31 11.92 8.51
CA SER A 98 -14.68 10.89 7.70
C SER A 98 -13.34 11.39 7.11
N PRO A 99 -12.32 10.52 6.95
CA PRO A 99 -11.07 10.90 6.33
C PRO A 99 -11.23 11.46 4.92
N ARG A 100 -12.26 11.03 4.19
CA ARG A 100 -12.52 11.42 2.79
C ARG A 100 -13.12 12.82 2.68
N SER A 101 -13.93 13.23 3.66
CA SER A 101 -14.65 14.51 3.64
C SER A 101 -14.04 15.58 4.55
N PHE A 102 -13.11 15.23 5.44
CA PHE A 102 -12.55 16.16 6.43
C PHE A 102 -12.01 17.47 5.83
N LEU A 103 -11.28 17.39 4.70
CA LEU A 103 -10.70 18.57 4.06
C LEU A 103 -11.74 19.48 3.38
N LEU A 104 -13.01 19.05 3.25
CA LEU A 104 -14.09 19.95 2.81
C LEU A 104 -14.30 21.10 3.78
N VAL A 105 -14.14 20.87 5.09
CA VAL A 105 -14.39 21.88 6.11
C VAL A 105 -13.55 23.15 5.88
N PRO A 106 -12.20 23.07 5.84
CA PRO A 106 -11.39 24.26 5.56
C PRO A 106 -11.64 24.82 4.16
N TYR A 107 -11.84 23.98 3.14
CA TYR A 107 -12.11 24.45 1.76
C TYR A 107 -13.37 25.30 1.66
N LEU A 108 -14.47 24.82 2.25
CA LEU A 108 -15.76 25.51 2.19
C LEU A 108 -15.75 26.77 3.05
N LEU A 109 -15.16 26.72 4.25
CA LEU A 109 -15.05 27.90 5.12
C LEU A 109 -14.21 29.01 4.46
N ILE A 110 -13.04 28.67 3.90
CA ILE A 110 -12.19 29.64 3.21
C ILE A 110 -12.85 30.12 1.91
N SER A 111 -13.54 29.26 1.17
CA SER A 111 -14.26 29.72 -0.03
C SER A 111 -15.40 30.67 0.32
N LEU A 112 -16.11 30.43 1.42
CA LEU A 112 -17.19 31.30 1.89
C LEU A 112 -16.64 32.65 2.37
N GLU A 113 -15.52 32.62 3.10
CA GLU A 113 -14.77 33.81 3.51
C GLU A 113 -14.39 34.67 2.29
N ASN A 114 -13.78 34.08 1.26
CA ASN A 114 -13.36 34.83 0.08
C ASN A 114 -14.56 35.37 -0.72
N ALA A 115 -15.66 34.61 -0.82
CA ALA A 115 -16.87 35.08 -1.46
C ALA A 115 -17.46 36.32 -0.76
N TYR A 116 -17.47 36.31 0.59
CA TYR A 116 -17.86 37.47 1.39
C TYR A 116 -16.92 38.66 1.14
N MET A 117 -15.60 38.45 1.24
CA MET A 117 -14.61 39.53 1.10
C MET A 117 -14.66 40.19 -0.28
N TRP A 118 -14.73 39.41 -1.36
CA TRP A 118 -14.79 39.93 -2.73
C TRP A 118 -16.00 40.80 -3.00
N SER A 119 -17.09 40.62 -2.25
CA SER A 119 -18.31 41.41 -2.41
C SER A 119 -18.14 42.88 -2.00
N PHE A 120 -17.07 43.23 -1.29
CA PHE A 120 -16.75 44.61 -0.91
C PHE A 120 -15.58 45.21 -1.72
N MET A 121 -15.10 44.52 -2.76
CA MET A 121 -13.92 44.95 -3.52
C MET A 121 -14.29 45.61 -4.85
N GLY A 122 -13.56 46.68 -5.20
CA GLY A 122 -13.56 47.24 -6.56
C GLY A 122 -12.77 46.39 -7.56
N PRO A 123 -12.79 46.73 -8.87
CA PRO A 123 -12.26 45.88 -9.94
C PRO A 123 -10.77 45.52 -9.77
N GLU A 124 -9.94 46.52 -9.46
CA GLU A 124 -8.49 46.32 -9.31
C GLU A 124 -8.14 45.44 -8.11
N LEU A 125 -8.81 45.70 -6.98
CA LEU A 125 -8.61 44.97 -5.75
C LEU A 125 -9.09 43.52 -5.84
N PHE A 126 -10.23 43.32 -6.49
CA PHE A 126 -10.78 42.01 -6.83
C PHE A 126 -9.76 41.22 -7.67
N ARG A 127 -9.16 41.85 -8.69
CA ARG A 127 -8.13 41.21 -9.52
C ARG A 127 -6.90 40.75 -8.74
N MET A 128 -6.39 41.58 -7.83
CA MET A 128 -5.23 41.19 -7.01
C MET A 128 -5.56 40.02 -6.07
N HIS A 129 -6.74 40.04 -5.44
CA HIS A 129 -7.17 38.97 -4.55
C HIS A 129 -7.47 37.66 -5.29
N THR A 130 -8.10 37.72 -6.46
CA THR A 130 -8.37 36.52 -7.27
C THR A 130 -7.07 35.85 -7.74
N LEU A 131 -6.03 36.62 -8.05
CA LEU A 131 -4.70 36.07 -8.39
C LEU A 131 -4.05 35.38 -7.20
N ALA A 132 -4.04 36.01 -6.01
CA ALA A 132 -3.52 35.40 -4.80
C ALA A 132 -4.28 34.11 -4.43
N TYR A 133 -5.61 34.16 -4.55
CA TYR A 133 -6.48 33.01 -4.27
C TYR A 133 -6.28 31.86 -5.27
N ALA A 134 -6.03 32.17 -6.55
CA ALA A 134 -5.71 31.16 -7.56
C ALA A 134 -4.47 30.33 -7.16
N VAL A 135 -3.41 30.99 -6.69
CA VAL A 135 -2.18 30.31 -6.23
C VAL A 135 -2.47 29.42 -5.02
N LEU A 136 -3.23 29.93 -4.04
CA LEU A 136 -3.62 29.17 -2.86
C LEU A 136 -4.44 27.94 -3.23
N PHE A 137 -5.40 28.07 -4.16
CA PHE A 137 -6.27 26.98 -4.57
C PHE A 137 -5.52 25.87 -5.30
N VAL A 138 -4.55 26.23 -6.15
CA VAL A 138 -3.63 25.26 -6.79
C VAL A 138 -2.82 24.53 -5.71
N GLY A 139 -2.22 25.25 -4.77
CA GLY A 139 -1.45 24.64 -3.67
C GLY A 139 -2.29 23.70 -2.80
N ALA A 140 -3.51 24.12 -2.43
CA ALA A 140 -4.44 23.30 -1.67
C ALA A 140 -4.86 22.05 -2.46
N SER A 141 -5.04 22.15 -3.79
CA SER A 141 -5.42 21.03 -4.66
C SER A 141 -4.34 19.94 -4.71
N MET A 142 -3.07 20.32 -4.51
CA MET A 142 -1.97 19.38 -4.40
C MET A 142 -2.04 18.59 -3.10
N ILE A 143 -2.64 19.12 -2.02
CA ILE A 143 -2.81 18.41 -0.75
C ILE A 143 -4.07 17.55 -0.77
N ALA A 144 -5.13 18.02 -1.43
CA ALA A 144 -6.40 17.33 -1.53
C ALA A 144 -6.25 15.90 -2.07
N PHE A 145 -6.85 14.95 -1.36
CA PHE A 145 -6.72 13.52 -1.64
C PHE A 145 -8.09 12.83 -1.56
N TRP A 146 -8.85 12.95 -2.64
CA TRP A 146 -10.21 12.44 -2.70
C TRP A 146 -10.67 12.13 -4.14
N PRO A 147 -11.75 11.35 -4.33
CA PRO A 147 -12.36 11.17 -5.65
C PRO A 147 -12.97 12.47 -6.21
N LEU A 148 -13.25 12.46 -7.53
CA LEU A 148 -13.73 13.63 -8.27
C LEU A 148 -14.96 14.30 -7.65
N GLY A 149 -15.89 13.50 -7.11
CA GLY A 149 -17.14 14.00 -6.53
C GLY A 149 -16.93 15.06 -5.46
N TRP A 150 -15.90 14.93 -4.62
CA TRP A 150 -15.65 15.92 -3.56
C TRP A 150 -15.10 17.24 -4.10
N SER A 151 -14.24 17.21 -5.13
CA SER A 151 -13.81 18.43 -5.83
C SER A 151 -15.00 19.15 -6.47
N LEU A 152 -15.94 18.40 -7.06
CA LEU A 152 -17.14 18.99 -7.66
C LEU A 152 -18.04 19.63 -6.60
N VAL A 153 -18.20 19.00 -5.44
CA VAL A 153 -18.94 19.59 -4.30
C VAL A 153 -18.30 20.93 -3.89
N VAL A 154 -16.97 20.97 -3.74
CA VAL A 154 -16.26 22.21 -3.42
C VAL A 154 -16.48 23.26 -4.50
N ALA A 155 -16.29 22.91 -5.78
CA ALA A 155 -16.45 23.85 -6.89
C ALA A 155 -17.86 24.43 -6.96
N VAL A 156 -18.90 23.60 -6.87
CA VAL A 156 -20.30 24.02 -6.91
C VAL A 156 -20.63 24.89 -5.69
N ALA A 157 -20.26 24.48 -4.49
CA ALA A 157 -20.52 25.28 -3.29
C ALA A 157 -19.80 26.64 -3.34
N SER A 158 -18.56 26.66 -3.86
CA SER A 158 -17.80 27.89 -4.04
C SER A 158 -18.46 28.82 -5.05
N LEU A 159 -18.95 28.29 -6.18
CA LEU A 159 -19.67 29.07 -7.19
C LEU A 159 -20.96 29.65 -6.65
N LEU A 160 -21.74 28.86 -5.89
CA LEU A 160 -22.99 29.31 -5.28
C LEU A 160 -22.74 30.41 -4.23
N ALA A 161 -21.73 30.23 -3.37
CA ALA A 161 -21.35 31.24 -2.39
C ALA A 161 -20.95 32.57 -3.08
N ASN A 162 -20.15 32.50 -4.14
CA ASN A 162 -19.75 33.68 -4.90
C ASN A 162 -20.94 34.36 -5.59
N ALA A 163 -21.80 33.58 -6.26
CA ALA A 163 -23.00 34.12 -6.90
C ALA A 163 -23.91 34.84 -5.88
N TRP A 164 -24.06 34.28 -4.69
CA TRP A 164 -24.85 34.88 -3.61
C TRP A 164 -24.25 36.19 -3.10
N PHE A 165 -22.99 36.19 -2.66
CA PHE A 165 -22.38 37.38 -2.07
C PHE A 165 -22.16 38.50 -3.08
N LEU A 166 -21.68 38.17 -4.28
CA LEU A 166 -21.48 39.17 -5.33
C LEU A 166 -22.82 39.76 -5.79
N GLY A 167 -23.87 38.94 -5.91
CA GLY A 167 -25.20 39.43 -6.32
C GLY A 167 -25.87 40.35 -5.31
N GLN A 168 -25.59 40.19 -4.01
CA GLN A 168 -26.23 40.98 -2.96
C GLN A 168 -25.46 42.25 -2.57
N HIS A 169 -24.13 42.21 -2.62
CA HIS A 169 -23.29 43.25 -2.00
C HIS A 169 -22.30 43.92 -2.96
N SER A 170 -22.00 43.31 -4.12
CA SER A 170 -20.99 43.87 -5.03
C SER A 170 -21.57 44.96 -5.93
N ALA A 171 -20.77 46.00 -6.15
CA ALA A 171 -21.03 47.03 -7.15
C ALA A 171 -20.56 46.63 -8.56
N LEU A 172 -19.90 45.47 -8.72
CA LEU A 172 -19.33 45.02 -9.98
C LEU A 172 -20.39 44.38 -10.88
N ALA A 173 -20.39 44.73 -12.17
CA ALA A 173 -21.20 44.02 -13.14
C ALA A 173 -20.63 42.60 -13.36
N PRO A 174 -21.46 41.62 -13.77
CA PRO A 174 -20.97 40.27 -14.11
C PRO A 174 -19.83 40.26 -15.13
N ALA A 175 -19.85 41.18 -16.10
CA ALA A 175 -18.78 41.34 -17.07
C ALA A 175 -17.45 41.76 -16.43
N ASP A 176 -17.48 42.66 -15.45
CA ASP A 176 -16.30 43.13 -14.73
C ASP A 176 -15.71 42.01 -13.86
N ILE A 177 -16.55 41.21 -13.22
CA ILE A 177 -16.14 40.05 -12.42
C ILE A 177 -15.39 39.05 -13.31
N MET A 178 -15.93 38.76 -14.50
CA MET A 178 -15.28 37.84 -15.46
C MET A 178 -13.95 38.40 -15.97
N ALA A 179 -13.92 39.69 -16.34
CA ALA A 179 -12.73 40.36 -16.87
C ALA A 179 -11.60 40.49 -15.84
N ASN A 180 -11.94 40.67 -14.56
CA ASN A 180 -10.97 40.93 -13.50
C ASN A 180 -10.59 39.69 -12.69
N GLY A 181 -10.94 38.47 -13.11
CA GLY A 181 -10.42 37.27 -12.46
C GLY A 181 -11.32 36.04 -12.48
N GLY A 182 -12.62 36.21 -12.74
CA GLY A 182 -13.58 35.10 -12.76
C GLY A 182 -13.23 34.02 -13.80
N THR A 183 -12.76 34.42 -14.98
CA THR A 183 -12.32 33.47 -16.02
C THR A 183 -11.09 32.67 -15.55
N LEU A 184 -10.10 33.37 -14.98
CA LEU A 184 -8.88 32.73 -14.45
C LEU A 184 -9.22 31.73 -13.34
N LEU A 185 -10.06 32.13 -12.38
CA LEU A 185 -10.50 31.26 -11.30
C LEU A 185 -11.26 30.04 -11.81
N SER A 186 -12.10 30.21 -12.83
CA SER A 186 -12.82 29.09 -13.45
C SER A 186 -11.84 28.07 -14.05
N CYS A 187 -10.81 28.53 -14.78
CA CYS A 187 -9.74 27.65 -15.28
C CYS A 187 -8.98 26.97 -14.14
N VAL A 188 -8.64 27.71 -13.08
CA VAL A 188 -7.91 27.19 -11.92
C VAL A 188 -8.72 26.13 -11.18
N VAL A 189 -10.04 26.30 -11.03
CA VAL A 189 -10.93 25.32 -10.41
C VAL A 189 -10.97 24.03 -11.23
N VAL A 190 -11.04 24.13 -12.56
CA VAL A 190 -10.98 22.97 -13.45
C VAL A 190 -9.64 22.24 -13.32
N ILE A 191 -8.52 22.97 -13.42
CA ILE A 191 -7.18 22.40 -13.30
C ILE A 191 -6.99 21.74 -11.93
N SER A 192 -7.35 22.43 -10.86
CA SER A 192 -7.23 21.94 -9.48
C SER A 192 -8.07 20.67 -9.27
N THR A 193 -9.28 20.63 -9.83
CA THR A 193 -10.15 19.46 -9.81
C THR A 193 -9.49 18.26 -10.51
N LEU A 194 -8.89 18.49 -11.68
CA LEU A 194 -8.15 17.46 -12.42
C LEU A 194 -6.90 17.00 -11.68
N LEU A 195 -6.14 17.90 -11.07
CA LEU A 195 -4.92 17.59 -10.30
C LEU A 195 -5.25 16.68 -9.10
N SER A 196 -6.22 17.07 -8.27
CA SER A 196 -6.64 16.27 -7.11
C SER A 196 -7.20 14.91 -7.55
N HIS A 197 -7.99 14.88 -8.63
CA HIS A 197 -8.55 13.63 -9.16
C HIS A 197 -7.46 12.69 -9.71
N ASN A 198 -6.51 13.22 -10.47
CA ASN A 198 -5.40 12.43 -11.03
C ASN A 198 -4.52 11.86 -9.91
N ARG A 199 -4.21 12.67 -8.89
CA ARG A 199 -3.48 12.21 -7.70
C ARG A 199 -4.19 11.06 -6.99
N TRP A 200 -5.49 11.19 -6.74
CA TRP A 200 -6.30 10.12 -6.16
C TRP A 200 -6.27 8.83 -6.99
N ARG A 201 -6.44 8.95 -8.32
CA ARG A 201 -6.39 7.81 -9.24
C ARG A 201 -5.05 7.09 -9.21
N LEU A 202 -3.95 7.84 -9.24
CA LEU A 202 -2.60 7.29 -9.24
C LEU A 202 -2.31 6.54 -7.93
N ALA A 203 -2.59 7.17 -6.78
CA ALA A 203 -2.39 6.53 -5.48
C ALA A 203 -3.29 5.28 -5.32
N LYS A 204 -4.54 5.34 -5.79
CA LYS A 204 -5.43 4.17 -5.78
C LYS A 204 -4.88 3.01 -6.60
N ARG A 205 -4.24 3.28 -7.75
CA ARG A 205 -3.59 2.27 -8.60
C ARG A 205 -2.33 1.72 -7.94
N GLU A 206 -1.49 2.59 -7.38
CA GLU A 206 -0.26 2.21 -6.68
C GLU A 206 -0.53 1.27 -5.50
N VAL A 207 -1.47 1.64 -4.62
CA VAL A 207 -1.86 0.82 -3.46
C VAL A 207 -2.34 -0.56 -3.91
N ARG A 208 -3.17 -0.62 -4.96
CA ARG A 208 -3.66 -1.90 -5.50
C ARG A 208 -2.52 -2.78 -5.98
N LEU A 209 -1.62 -2.23 -6.81
CA LEU A 209 -0.48 -2.96 -7.35
C LEU A 209 0.45 -3.44 -6.25
N ARG A 210 0.70 -2.60 -5.23
CA ARG A 210 1.53 -2.96 -4.07
C ARG A 210 0.93 -4.12 -3.28
N LEU A 211 -0.39 -4.13 -3.07
CA LEU A 211 -1.07 -5.23 -2.37
C LEU A 211 -1.05 -6.53 -3.19
N GLN A 212 -1.26 -6.44 -4.51
CA GLN A 212 -1.16 -7.59 -5.41
C GLN A 212 0.25 -8.18 -5.45
N LEU A 213 1.27 -7.32 -5.51
CA LEU A 213 2.67 -7.74 -5.48
C LEU A 213 3.00 -8.50 -4.19
N LYS A 214 2.58 -7.95 -3.03
CA LYS A 214 2.75 -8.63 -1.74
C LYS A 214 2.12 -10.02 -1.74
N ALA A 215 0.87 -10.14 -2.20
CA ALA A 215 0.19 -11.43 -2.27
C ALA A 215 0.89 -12.43 -3.22
N SER A 216 1.43 -11.96 -4.35
CA SER A 216 2.20 -12.81 -5.28
C SER A 216 3.48 -13.31 -4.63
N THR A 217 4.25 -12.40 -4.00
CA THR A 217 5.51 -12.75 -3.33
C THR A 217 5.29 -13.72 -2.17
N GLU A 218 4.21 -13.58 -1.41
CA GLU A 218 3.83 -14.54 -0.35
C GLU A 218 3.54 -15.93 -0.92
N LYS A 219 2.81 -16.00 -2.05
CA LYS A 219 2.52 -17.27 -2.73
C LYS A 219 3.79 -17.92 -3.27
N GLU A 220 4.65 -17.16 -3.93
CA GLU A 220 5.95 -17.65 -4.44
C GLU A 220 6.83 -18.17 -3.30
N ARG A 221 6.88 -17.45 -2.18
CA ARG A 221 7.61 -17.87 -1.00
C ARG A 221 7.07 -19.20 -0.44
N ALA A 222 5.76 -19.33 -0.28
CA ALA A 222 5.15 -20.56 0.20
C ALA A 222 5.42 -21.76 -0.75
N GLN A 223 5.37 -21.53 -2.07
CA GLN A 223 5.71 -22.55 -3.06
C GLN A 223 7.18 -22.96 -2.97
N LYS A 224 8.09 -21.99 -2.80
CA LYS A 224 9.52 -22.25 -2.62
C LYS A 224 9.79 -23.07 -1.37
N GLU A 225 9.17 -22.71 -0.24
CA GLU A 225 9.30 -23.45 1.03
C GLU A 225 8.81 -24.91 0.89
N LEU A 226 7.72 -25.14 0.15
CA LEU A 226 7.23 -26.50 -0.16
C LEU A 226 8.20 -27.29 -1.05
N ILE A 227 8.76 -26.67 -2.08
CA ILE A 227 9.73 -27.30 -2.98
C ILE A 227 11.02 -27.64 -2.23
N GLU A 228 11.52 -26.72 -1.39
CA GLU A 228 12.72 -26.96 -0.57
C GLU A 228 12.49 -28.08 0.44
N ALA A 229 11.34 -28.13 1.09
CA ALA A 229 10.99 -29.24 1.99
C ALA A 229 10.95 -30.57 1.24
N ALA A 230 10.27 -30.63 0.09
CA ALA A 230 10.19 -31.85 -0.73
C ALA A 230 11.57 -32.29 -1.26
N HIS A 231 12.41 -31.34 -1.66
CA HIS A 231 13.77 -31.61 -2.10
C HIS A 231 14.64 -32.19 -0.96
N ASN A 232 14.51 -31.65 0.24
CA ASN A 232 15.21 -32.17 1.42
C ASN A 232 14.74 -33.60 1.76
N ASP A 233 13.44 -33.84 1.78
CA ASP A 233 12.86 -35.16 2.04
C ASP A 233 13.34 -36.21 1.01
N LEU A 234 13.38 -35.84 -0.28
CA LEU A 234 13.91 -36.71 -1.34
C LEU A 234 15.41 -36.98 -1.16
N THR A 235 16.18 -35.94 -0.86
CA THR A 235 17.63 -36.06 -0.62
C THR A 235 17.92 -36.98 0.57
N ASP A 236 17.15 -36.85 1.65
CA ASP A 236 17.28 -37.70 2.83
C ASP A 236 16.89 -39.16 2.53
N SER A 237 15.84 -39.37 1.73
CA SER A 237 15.46 -40.70 1.25
C SER A 237 16.57 -41.35 0.41
N ILE A 238 17.19 -40.59 -0.50
CA ILE A 238 18.32 -41.08 -1.32
C ILE A 238 19.53 -41.41 -0.43
N ARG A 239 19.86 -40.55 0.55
CA ARG A 239 20.94 -40.84 1.52
C ARG A 239 20.63 -42.05 2.40
N TYR A 240 19.37 -42.27 2.75
CA TYR A 240 18.97 -43.46 3.46
C TYR A 240 19.17 -44.73 2.61
N SER A 241 18.80 -44.69 1.33
CA SER A 241 19.09 -45.77 0.38
C SER A 241 20.58 -46.04 0.25
N GLN A 242 21.43 -45.00 0.24
CA GLN A 242 22.89 -45.17 0.27
C GLN A 242 23.36 -45.94 1.51
N ARG A 243 22.81 -45.65 2.69
CA ARG A 243 23.14 -46.39 3.92
C ARG A 243 22.74 -47.87 3.83
N ILE A 244 21.59 -48.17 3.24
CA ILE A 244 21.16 -49.55 2.99
C ILE A 244 22.14 -50.23 2.03
N GLN A 245 22.47 -49.59 0.91
CA GLN A 245 23.43 -50.13 -0.07
C GLN A 245 24.76 -50.46 0.60
N GLN A 246 25.34 -49.53 1.34
CA GLN A 246 26.61 -49.73 2.06
C GLN A 246 26.53 -50.85 3.11
N ALA A 247 25.37 -51.09 3.72
CA ALA A 247 25.19 -52.14 4.71
C ALA A 247 25.11 -53.55 4.09
N VAL A 248 24.72 -53.65 2.81
CA VAL A 248 24.59 -54.93 2.08
C VAL A 248 25.91 -55.33 1.40
N LEU A 249 26.75 -54.35 1.05
CA LEU A 249 28.05 -54.63 0.44
C LEU A 249 28.99 -55.38 1.41
N PRO A 250 29.81 -56.32 0.91
CA PRO A 250 30.82 -57.00 1.71
C PRO A 250 31.76 -56.00 2.38
N LYS A 251 31.95 -56.14 3.69
CA LYS A 251 32.94 -55.36 4.41
C LYS A 251 34.36 -55.87 4.11
N ASP A 252 35.34 -54.97 4.22
CA ASP A 252 36.76 -55.28 3.95
C ASP A 252 37.29 -56.47 4.77
N ASP A 253 36.74 -56.70 5.98
CA ASP A 253 37.12 -57.83 6.83
C ASP A 253 36.67 -59.18 6.28
N VAL A 254 35.55 -59.23 5.54
CA VAL A 254 35.08 -60.44 4.84
C VAL A 254 36.00 -60.76 3.67
N LEU A 255 36.34 -59.74 2.87
CA LEU A 255 37.23 -59.89 1.72
C LEU A 255 38.67 -60.26 2.16
N GLY A 256 39.19 -59.65 3.22
CA GLY A 256 40.53 -59.94 3.75
C GLY A 256 40.70 -61.33 4.37
N ARG A 257 39.61 -61.98 4.81
CA ARG A 257 39.65 -63.39 5.23
C ARG A 257 39.72 -64.36 4.06
N GLN A 258 39.21 -63.94 2.90
CA GLN A 258 39.07 -64.80 1.72
C GLN A 258 40.20 -64.59 0.70
N PHE A 259 40.79 -63.39 0.64
CA PHE A 259 41.84 -63.02 -0.31
C PHE A 259 43.01 -62.32 0.40
N ARG A 260 44.23 -62.86 0.22
CA ARG A 260 45.47 -62.25 0.78
C ARG A 260 45.81 -60.89 0.16
N GLU A 261 45.61 -60.75 -1.15
CA GLU A 261 45.84 -59.51 -1.89
C GLU A 261 44.58 -59.18 -2.68
N HIS A 262 43.92 -58.06 -2.36
CA HIS A 262 42.71 -57.61 -3.04
C HIS A 262 42.57 -56.08 -2.91
N PHE A 263 41.75 -55.48 -3.79
CA PHE A 263 41.30 -54.10 -3.65
C PHE A 263 39.87 -53.96 -4.21
N VAL A 264 39.11 -53.00 -3.70
CA VAL A 264 37.79 -52.64 -4.22
C VAL A 264 37.84 -51.18 -4.66
N LEU A 265 37.39 -50.90 -5.88
CA LEU A 265 37.22 -49.54 -6.39
C LEU A 265 35.74 -49.33 -6.70
N ASP A 266 35.05 -48.65 -5.79
CA ASP A 266 33.65 -48.26 -5.96
C ASP A 266 33.54 -46.73 -6.00
N ARG A 267 33.08 -46.20 -7.13
CA ARG A 267 32.98 -44.75 -7.39
C ARG A 267 31.62 -44.44 -8.01
N PRO A 268 30.55 -44.33 -7.20
CA PRO A 268 29.23 -43.96 -7.69
C PRO A 268 29.27 -42.58 -8.36
N ARG A 269 28.46 -42.40 -9.41
CA ARG A 269 28.29 -41.12 -10.11
C ARG A 269 27.53 -40.10 -9.24
N ASP A 270 26.49 -40.55 -8.57
CA ASP A 270 25.64 -39.76 -7.66
C ASP A 270 25.72 -40.34 -6.23
N ILE A 271 24.70 -40.14 -5.39
CA ILE A 271 24.70 -40.59 -3.99
C ILE A 271 24.60 -42.12 -3.87
N VAL A 272 23.94 -42.80 -4.81
CA VAL A 272 23.72 -44.26 -4.84
C VAL A 272 24.15 -44.79 -6.20
N SER A 273 24.82 -45.95 -6.25
CA SER A 273 25.18 -46.64 -7.52
C SER A 273 24.16 -47.69 -7.93
N GLY A 274 24.05 -47.99 -9.22
CA GLY A 274 23.46 -49.25 -9.71
C GLY A 274 24.42 -50.44 -9.57
N ASP A 275 25.72 -50.15 -9.45
CA ASP A 275 26.77 -51.16 -9.33
C ASP A 275 26.82 -51.75 -7.91
N PHE A 276 27.03 -53.06 -7.81
CA PHE A 276 27.32 -53.71 -6.55
C PHE A 276 28.25 -54.91 -6.72
N HIS A 277 28.96 -55.22 -5.64
CA HIS A 277 29.79 -56.41 -5.54
C HIS A 277 29.36 -57.25 -4.33
N TRP A 278 29.54 -58.56 -4.42
CA TRP A 278 29.20 -59.50 -3.36
C TRP A 278 30.23 -60.62 -3.27
N CYS A 279 30.46 -61.13 -2.05
CA CYS A 279 31.38 -62.22 -1.84
C CYS A 279 30.94 -63.13 -0.69
N ALA A 280 31.03 -64.45 -0.91
CA ALA A 280 30.68 -65.46 0.07
C ALA A 280 31.53 -66.73 -0.09
N GLN A 281 31.70 -67.46 1.00
CA GLN A 281 32.36 -68.77 1.00
C GLN A 281 31.32 -69.88 1.09
N VAL A 282 31.37 -70.83 0.15
CA VAL A 282 30.47 -71.99 0.09
C VAL A 282 31.32 -73.26 0.05
N GLY A 283 31.41 -73.94 1.20
CA GLY A 283 32.36 -75.02 1.41
C GLY A 283 33.80 -74.53 1.25
N ASP A 284 34.57 -75.21 0.40
CA ASP A 284 35.98 -74.87 0.13
C ASP A 284 36.16 -73.87 -1.02
N ARG A 285 35.08 -73.26 -1.52
CA ARG A 285 35.12 -72.30 -2.64
C ARG A 285 34.66 -70.92 -2.22
N THR A 286 35.38 -69.91 -2.68
CA THR A 286 34.96 -68.50 -2.59
C THR A 286 34.26 -68.08 -3.88
N ILE A 287 33.08 -67.51 -3.76
CA ILE A 287 32.29 -66.98 -4.87
C ILE A 287 32.35 -65.45 -4.79
N VAL A 288 32.65 -64.81 -5.91
CA VAL A 288 32.63 -63.36 -6.09
C VAL A 288 31.64 -63.05 -7.20
N ALA A 289 30.80 -62.05 -6.99
CA ALA A 289 29.91 -61.50 -8.00
C ALA A 289 30.10 -59.98 -8.07
N VAL A 290 30.11 -59.45 -9.29
CA VAL A 290 30.03 -58.01 -9.56
C VAL A 290 28.92 -57.84 -10.57
N ALA A 291 28.02 -56.90 -10.31
CA ALA A 291 26.85 -56.66 -11.15
C ALA A 291 26.63 -55.15 -11.29
N ASP A 292 26.20 -54.77 -12.49
CA ASP A 292 25.74 -53.43 -12.86
C ASP A 292 24.24 -53.55 -13.14
N CYS A 293 23.44 -52.93 -12.29
CA CYS A 293 22.01 -52.80 -12.52
C CYS A 293 21.71 -51.57 -13.36
N THR A 294 20.71 -51.67 -14.24
CA THR A 294 20.21 -50.52 -15.00
C THR A 294 19.87 -49.36 -14.06
N GLY A 295 20.59 -48.24 -14.24
CA GLY A 295 20.37 -46.97 -13.53
C GLY A 295 19.23 -46.13 -14.11
#